data_AF-A0A1Y6BE34-F1
#
_entry.id   AF-A0A1Y6BE34-F1
#
_cell.length_a   1.000
_cell.length_b   1.000
_cell.length_c   1.000
_cell.angle_alpha   90.00
_cell.angle_beta   90.00
_cell.angle_gamma   90.00
#
_symmetry.space_group_name_H-M   'P 1'
#
loop_
_entity.id
_entity.type
_entity.pdbx_description
1 polymer ?
#
loop_
_entity_poly.entity_id
_entity_poly.type
_entity_poly.pdbx_seq_one_letter_code
_entity_poly.pdbx_strand_id
1 'polypeptide(L)'
;MPIRLLLVLIPLATSILLHSKFSWADTCTSQAKTELENIFCQLKSDQYGSNLPSLYEFRKNPENMQRLLLKKPARKAGIELPATKKPAVKPAQAKPPSTSATANPKERKNRNTPEAKATRTQLKNCMLAKEEIICGAQRYVLQVNIPNNQLPKTALSAQNQLQLPPRNAPDFREENDLYYLSQCYLLYIDKMLELGLGDSSSSFTRFAAIYEDILRQGGDFPERFKKMYKLLKQEKASNPVKRRYSEIEPENLSQCMPLGRDYLVCDNVEKNWIYKKTGG
;
A
#
# COMPACT_ATOMS: atom_id res chain seq x y z
N MET A 1 45.76 35.39 -72.35
CA MET A 1 44.79 34.33 -72.73
C MET A 1 44.00 33.97 -71.48
N PRO A 2 42.68 34.18 -71.41
CA PRO A 2 41.90 33.98 -70.19
C PRO A 2 41.41 32.53 -70.09
N ILE A 3 41.66 31.88 -68.95
CA ILE A 3 40.98 30.64 -68.56
C ILE A 3 39.82 31.04 -67.67
N ARG A 4 38.59 30.90 -68.21
CA ARG A 4 37.34 31.01 -67.45
C ARG A 4 37.18 29.73 -66.62
N LEU A 5 37.32 29.84 -65.30
CA LEU A 5 36.97 28.76 -64.37
C LEU A 5 35.51 28.96 -63.92
N LEU A 6 34.64 28.05 -64.37
CA LEU A 6 33.25 27.94 -63.92
C LEU A 6 33.22 27.47 -62.46
N LEU A 7 32.79 28.33 -61.55
CA LEU A 7 32.45 27.98 -60.18
C LEU A 7 31.00 27.48 -60.15
N VAL A 8 30.84 26.17 -60.03
CA VAL A 8 29.54 25.51 -59.85
C VAL A 8 29.08 25.73 -58.41
N LEU A 9 27.99 26.49 -58.24
CA LEU A 9 27.26 26.62 -56.97
C LEU A 9 26.49 25.31 -56.71
N ILE A 10 26.95 24.54 -55.72
CA ILE A 10 26.21 23.39 -55.18
C ILE A 10 25.30 23.91 -54.05
N PRO A 11 23.98 23.66 -54.08
CA PRO A 11 23.10 24.07 -53.00
C PRO A 11 23.33 23.18 -51.77
N LEU A 12 23.62 23.78 -50.62
CA LEU A 12 23.55 23.09 -49.33
C LEU A 12 22.08 22.69 -49.09
N ALA A 13 21.77 21.41 -49.32
CA ALA A 13 20.55 20.81 -48.85
C ALA A 13 20.59 20.76 -47.31
N THR A 14 19.85 21.65 -46.66
CA THR A 14 19.58 21.59 -45.23
C THR A 14 18.67 20.38 -44.94
N SER A 15 19.28 19.25 -44.58
CA SER A 15 18.55 18.10 -44.06
C SER A 15 17.87 18.48 -42.74
N ILE A 16 16.56 18.70 -42.80
CA ILE A 16 15.68 18.79 -41.63
C ILE A 16 15.65 17.39 -41.01
N LEU A 17 16.45 17.16 -39.97
CA LEU A 17 16.32 15.99 -39.10
C LEU A 17 14.98 16.11 -38.35
N LEU A 18 13.94 15.48 -38.87
CA LEU A 18 12.75 15.11 -38.11
C LEU A 18 13.21 14.21 -36.96
N HIS A 19 13.47 14.81 -35.80
CA HIS A 19 13.62 14.07 -34.57
C HIS A 19 12.23 13.56 -34.20
N SER A 20 11.93 12.33 -34.58
CA SER A 20 10.80 11.57 -34.05
C SER A 20 10.92 11.57 -32.53
N LYS A 21 10.15 12.42 -31.86
CA LYS A 21 10.02 12.42 -30.40
C LYS A 21 9.31 11.13 -30.03
N PHE A 22 10.07 10.06 -29.85
CA PHE A 22 9.58 8.83 -29.25
C PHE A 22 9.16 9.17 -27.82
N SER A 23 7.86 9.35 -27.60
CA SER A 23 7.38 9.82 -26.32
C SER A 23 7.42 8.68 -25.31
N TRP A 24 7.71 9.00 -24.05
CA TRP A 24 7.61 8.03 -22.95
C TRP A 24 6.20 7.39 -22.90
N ALA A 25 5.18 8.11 -23.37
CA ALA A 25 3.80 7.64 -23.49
C ALA A 25 3.69 6.44 -24.44
N ASP A 26 4.32 6.47 -25.61
CA ASP A 26 4.28 5.39 -26.60
C ASP A 26 4.99 4.12 -26.08
N THR A 27 6.07 4.33 -25.33
CA THR A 27 6.85 3.24 -24.71
C THR A 27 6.13 2.65 -23.49
N CYS A 28 5.38 3.47 -22.74
CA CYS A 28 4.56 3.01 -21.61
C CYS A 28 3.34 2.23 -22.13
N THR A 29 2.63 2.78 -23.11
CA THR A 29 1.39 2.21 -23.66
C THR A 29 1.64 0.88 -24.37
N SER A 30 2.75 0.74 -25.11
CA SER A 30 3.14 -0.56 -25.70
C SER A 30 3.45 -1.64 -24.66
N GLN A 31 3.76 -1.27 -23.42
CA GLN A 31 3.99 -2.20 -22.33
C GLN A 31 2.74 -2.50 -21.50
N ALA A 32 1.69 -1.67 -21.59
CA ALA A 32 0.50 -1.78 -20.75
C ALA A 32 -0.26 -3.09 -21.00
N LYS A 33 -0.65 -3.76 -19.90
CA LYS A 33 -1.32 -5.07 -19.94
C LYS A 33 -2.80 -5.02 -19.59
N THR A 34 -3.26 -3.92 -19.01
CA THR A 34 -4.64 -3.71 -18.59
C THR A 34 -5.12 -2.33 -19.02
N GLU A 35 -6.44 -2.15 -19.08
CA GLU A 35 -7.04 -0.86 -19.43
C GLU A 35 -6.69 0.23 -18.40
N LEU A 36 -6.50 -0.14 -17.13
CA LEU A 36 -6.00 0.76 -16.10
C LEU A 36 -4.53 1.14 -16.34
N GLU A 37 -3.69 0.21 -16.81
CA GLU A 37 -2.31 0.54 -17.19
C GLU A 37 -2.25 1.48 -18.41
N ASN A 38 -3.17 1.34 -19.37
CA ASN A 38 -3.29 2.29 -20.49
C ASN A 38 -3.63 3.70 -19.99
N ILE A 39 -4.64 3.82 -19.12
CA ILE A 39 -5.04 5.09 -18.53
C ILE A 39 -3.92 5.68 -17.66
N PHE A 40 -3.20 4.83 -16.93
CA PHE A 40 -2.00 5.24 -16.19
C PHE A 40 -0.96 5.86 -17.13
N CYS A 41 -0.65 5.20 -18.25
CA CYS A 41 0.35 5.68 -19.20
C CYS A 41 -0.05 7.03 -19.81
N GLN A 42 -1.32 7.19 -20.18
CA GLN A 42 -1.88 8.44 -20.68
C GLN A 42 -1.79 9.57 -19.64
N LEU A 43 -2.19 9.30 -18.40
CA LEU A 43 -2.14 10.30 -17.34
C LEU A 43 -0.72 10.71 -16.99
N LYS A 44 0.25 9.79 -17.06
CA LYS A 44 1.64 10.01 -16.71
C LYS A 44 2.42 10.78 -17.78
N SER A 45 1.98 10.71 -19.04
CA SER A 45 2.49 11.58 -20.11
C SER A 45 1.90 12.99 -20.07
N ASP A 46 0.72 13.15 -19.46
CA ASP A 46 0.08 14.44 -19.26
C ASP A 46 0.50 15.10 -17.93
N GLN A 47 0.19 16.38 -17.75
CA GLN A 47 0.43 17.13 -16.50
C GLN A 47 -0.31 16.56 -15.27
N TYR A 48 -1.23 15.62 -15.47
CA TYR A 48 -2.10 15.08 -14.43
C TYR A 48 -1.50 13.90 -13.66
N GLY A 49 -0.41 13.29 -14.15
CA GLY A 49 0.21 12.10 -13.57
C GLY A 49 1.54 12.35 -12.86
N SER A 50 1.95 13.60 -12.63
CA SER A 50 3.21 13.93 -11.93
C SER A 50 3.37 13.18 -10.60
N ASN A 51 2.27 13.04 -9.84
CA ASN A 51 2.22 12.35 -8.54
C ASN A 51 1.87 10.86 -8.62
N LEU A 52 1.61 10.31 -9.81
CA LEU A 52 1.43 8.86 -9.95
C LEU A 52 2.78 8.15 -9.72
N PRO A 53 2.81 6.94 -9.16
CA PRO A 53 4.05 6.17 -8.98
C PRO A 53 4.66 5.78 -10.34
N SER A 54 5.76 5.04 -10.36
CA SER A 54 6.24 4.43 -11.62
C SER A 54 5.27 3.36 -12.14
N LEU A 55 5.31 3.02 -13.43
CA LEU A 55 4.47 1.94 -14.00
C LEU A 55 4.70 0.60 -13.28
N TYR A 56 5.96 0.32 -12.91
CA TYR A 56 6.31 -0.88 -12.17
C TYR A 56 5.69 -0.92 -10.78
N GLU A 57 5.66 0.20 -10.06
CA GLU A 57 5.02 0.31 -8.75
C GLU A 57 3.50 0.28 -8.87
N PHE A 58 2.93 0.94 -9.88
CA PHE A 58 1.50 0.90 -10.18
C PHE A 58 1.01 -0.55 -10.33
N ARG A 59 1.73 -1.37 -11.09
CA ARG A 59 1.45 -2.80 -11.31
C ARG A 59 1.47 -3.66 -10.05
N LYS A 60 2.20 -3.27 -9.02
CA LYS A 60 2.27 -4.06 -7.77
C LYS A 60 0.97 -3.98 -6.98
N ASN A 61 0.20 -2.92 -7.20
CA ASN A 61 -1.07 -2.69 -6.54
C ASN A 61 -2.17 -3.61 -7.10
N PRO A 62 -3.06 -4.13 -6.26
CA PRO A 62 -4.27 -4.81 -6.73
C PRO A 62 -5.17 -3.85 -7.53
N GLU A 63 -6.05 -4.40 -8.38
CA GLU A 63 -6.86 -3.61 -9.33
C GLU A 63 -7.66 -2.48 -8.66
N ASN A 64 -8.28 -2.74 -7.51
CA ASN A 64 -8.99 -1.73 -6.72
C ASN A 64 -8.09 -0.53 -6.32
N MET A 65 -6.85 -0.80 -5.91
CA MET A 65 -5.88 0.23 -5.56
C MET A 65 -5.34 0.94 -6.79
N GLN A 66 -5.09 0.22 -7.90
CA GLN A 66 -4.78 0.84 -9.19
C GLN A 66 -5.87 1.85 -9.61
N ARG A 67 -7.15 1.47 -9.48
CA ARG A 67 -8.28 2.36 -9.77
C ARG A 67 -8.32 3.57 -8.84
N LEU A 68 -8.03 3.37 -7.55
CA LEU A 68 -8.00 4.47 -6.58
C LEU A 68 -6.91 5.49 -6.93
N LEU A 69 -5.71 5.02 -7.26
CA LEU A 69 -4.59 5.85 -7.71
C LEU A 69 -4.95 6.65 -8.96
N LEU A 70 -5.72 6.07 -9.89
CA LEU A 70 -6.14 6.74 -11.13
C LEU A 70 -7.36 7.65 -10.96
N LYS A 71 -8.21 7.44 -9.95
CA LYS A 71 -9.53 8.09 -9.85
C LYS A 71 -9.48 9.60 -9.91
N LYS A 72 -8.62 10.22 -9.10
CA LYS A 72 -8.48 11.68 -9.01
C LYS A 72 -7.79 12.28 -10.25
N PRO A 73 -6.65 11.76 -10.74
CA PRO A 73 -6.02 12.28 -11.96
C PRO A 73 -6.87 12.03 -13.22
N ALA A 74 -7.52 10.88 -13.36
CA ALA A 74 -8.45 10.58 -14.46
C ALA A 74 -9.60 11.59 -14.53
N ARG A 75 -10.24 11.88 -13.38
CA ARG A 75 -11.29 12.90 -13.31
C ARG A 75 -10.82 14.30 -13.71
N LYS A 76 -9.60 14.69 -13.33
CA LYS A 76 -9.02 15.99 -13.74
C LYS A 76 -8.73 16.06 -15.24
N ALA A 77 -8.38 14.93 -15.84
CA ALA A 77 -8.12 14.80 -17.26
C ALA A 77 -9.41 14.54 -18.10
N GLY A 78 -10.59 14.44 -17.47
CA GLY A 78 -11.83 14.08 -18.17
C GLY A 78 -11.88 12.63 -18.67
N ILE A 79 -11.06 11.74 -18.12
CA ILE A 79 -10.98 10.32 -18.48
C ILE A 79 -11.84 9.50 -17.52
N GLU A 80 -12.72 8.66 -18.07
CA GLU A 80 -13.51 7.72 -17.29
C GLU A 80 -12.74 6.42 -17.02
N LEU A 81 -12.86 5.87 -15.81
CA LEU A 81 -12.27 4.57 -15.50
C LEU A 81 -13.21 3.43 -15.90
N PRO A 82 -12.69 2.36 -16.54
CA PRO A 82 -13.52 1.25 -17.04
C PRO A 82 -14.27 0.57 -15.90
N ALA A 83 -15.53 0.19 -16.05
CA ALA A 83 -16.27 -0.47 -14.96
C ALA A 83 -15.61 -1.79 -14.49
N THR A 84 -15.68 -2.11 -13.20
CA THR A 84 -15.15 -3.38 -12.66
C THR A 84 -15.88 -4.56 -13.31
N LYS A 85 -15.16 -5.42 -14.04
CA LYS A 85 -15.71 -6.68 -14.51
C LYS A 85 -15.90 -7.58 -13.28
N LYS A 86 -17.13 -7.71 -12.78
CA LYS A 86 -17.47 -8.77 -11.82
C LYS A 86 -17.09 -10.12 -12.45
N PRO A 87 -16.33 -10.99 -11.77
CA PRO A 87 -16.12 -12.35 -12.27
C PRO A 87 -17.47 -13.03 -12.41
N ALA A 88 -17.82 -13.44 -13.64
CA ALA A 88 -18.94 -14.34 -13.87
C ALA A 88 -18.62 -15.67 -13.17
N VAL A 89 -19.45 -16.05 -12.20
CA VAL A 89 -19.38 -17.32 -11.50
C VAL A 89 -19.56 -18.45 -12.52
N LYS A 90 -18.52 -19.27 -12.72
CA LYS A 90 -18.64 -20.58 -13.38
C LYS A 90 -18.53 -21.68 -12.32
N PRO A 91 -19.39 -22.72 -12.34
CA PRO A 91 -19.37 -23.79 -11.34
C PRO A 91 -18.11 -24.67 -11.43
N ALA A 92 -17.71 -25.19 -10.27
CA ALA A 92 -16.54 -26.03 -10.05
C ALA A 92 -16.62 -27.39 -10.78
N GLN A 93 -15.48 -27.84 -11.31
CA GLN A 93 -15.24 -29.26 -11.63
C GLN A 93 -13.85 -29.68 -11.16
N ALA A 94 -13.78 -30.95 -10.72
CA ALA A 94 -12.79 -31.54 -9.84
C ALA A 94 -11.44 -31.93 -10.50
N LYS A 95 -10.41 -32.07 -9.65
CA LYS A 95 -9.07 -32.66 -9.90
C LYS A 95 -9.15 -34.19 -10.05
N PRO A 96 -8.15 -34.91 -10.66
CA PRO A 96 -6.88 -35.30 -10.00
C PRO A 96 -5.66 -35.57 -10.98
N PRO A 97 -4.56 -36.30 -10.65
CA PRO A 97 -3.32 -35.85 -9.95
C PRO A 97 -1.94 -36.24 -10.59
N SER A 98 -0.83 -35.77 -9.98
CA SER A 98 0.60 -36.24 -10.03
C SER A 98 1.42 -35.93 -11.30
N THR A 99 2.76 -35.71 -11.35
CA THR A 99 3.94 -36.14 -10.57
C THR A 99 5.11 -35.12 -10.68
N SER A 100 6.08 -35.28 -9.78
CA SER A 100 7.37 -34.60 -9.57
C SER A 100 8.47 -34.80 -10.64
N ALA A 101 9.34 -33.79 -10.86
CA ALA A 101 10.80 -33.98 -11.06
C ALA A 101 11.61 -32.66 -10.95
N THR A 102 12.81 -32.85 -10.41
CA THR A 102 13.89 -31.96 -9.95
C THR A 102 14.66 -31.26 -11.08
N ALA A 103 15.13 -30.02 -10.86
CA ALA A 103 16.49 -29.56 -11.23
C ALA A 103 16.78 -28.13 -10.73
N ASN A 104 17.91 -27.98 -10.05
CA ASN A 104 18.66 -26.73 -9.82
C ASN A 104 20.15 -27.16 -9.82
N PRO A 105 21.17 -26.28 -9.83
CA PRO A 105 21.16 -24.81 -9.93
C PRO A 105 22.27 -24.23 -10.85
N LYS A 106 22.18 -22.95 -11.25
CA LYS A 106 23.38 -22.09 -11.36
C LYS A 106 23.10 -20.68 -10.85
N GLU A 107 23.90 -20.34 -9.87
CA GLU A 107 23.94 -19.14 -9.05
C GLU A 107 24.62 -17.98 -9.82
N ARG A 108 23.98 -16.81 -9.84
CA ARG A 108 24.69 -15.53 -10.03
C ARG A 108 24.21 -14.55 -8.97
N LYS A 109 25.15 -14.22 -8.07
CA LYS A 109 25.05 -13.18 -7.04
C LYS A 109 24.56 -11.87 -7.67
N ASN A 110 23.42 -11.37 -7.22
CA ASN A 110 23.22 -9.93 -7.18
C ASN A 110 22.46 -9.53 -5.91
N ARG A 111 22.95 -8.46 -5.31
CA ARG A 111 22.71 -7.99 -3.95
C ARG A 111 21.24 -7.55 -3.82
N ASN A 112 20.41 -8.39 -3.21
CA ASN A 112 18.98 -8.14 -3.02
C ASN A 112 18.72 -7.48 -1.67
N THR A 113 18.07 -6.32 -1.70
CA THR A 113 17.35 -5.71 -0.59
C THR A 113 16.27 -6.70 -0.10
N PRO A 114 16.27 -7.16 1.18
CA PRO A 114 15.50 -8.35 1.57
C PRO A 114 13.98 -8.17 1.75
N GLU A 115 13.46 -6.96 1.95
CA GLU A 115 12.16 -6.83 2.62
C GLU A 115 10.92 -6.94 1.71
N ALA A 116 10.92 -6.37 0.50
CA ALA A 116 9.67 -6.25 -0.27
C ALA A 116 9.23 -7.54 -1.01
N LYS A 117 10.14 -8.51 -1.22
CA LYS A 117 9.82 -9.79 -1.92
C LYS A 117 9.43 -10.90 -0.92
N ALA A 118 9.80 -10.76 0.34
CA ALA A 118 9.45 -11.70 1.42
C ALA A 118 7.97 -11.61 1.80
N THR A 119 7.38 -10.41 1.73
CA THR A 119 6.05 -10.09 2.30
C THR A 119 4.88 -10.79 1.61
N ARG A 120 4.86 -10.88 0.26
CA ARG A 120 3.78 -11.56 -0.50
C ARG A 120 3.95 -13.09 -0.52
N THR A 121 5.13 -13.58 -0.14
CA THR A 121 5.44 -15.02 -0.09
C THR A 121 5.05 -15.59 1.28
N GLN A 122 5.09 -14.77 2.34
CA GLN A 122 4.77 -15.16 3.72
C GLN A 122 3.33 -15.63 3.93
N LEU A 123 2.34 -15.04 3.24
CA LEU A 123 0.93 -15.40 3.44
C LEU A 123 0.42 -16.54 2.55
N LYS A 124 1.22 -17.03 1.60
CA LYS A 124 0.77 -18.07 0.64
C LYS A 124 0.39 -19.39 1.29
N ASN A 125 1.00 -19.71 2.44
CA ASN A 125 0.73 -20.93 3.20
C ASN A 125 -0.09 -20.64 4.46
N CYS A 126 -0.80 -19.51 4.47
CA CYS A 126 -1.67 -19.15 5.58
C CYS A 126 -3.12 -19.49 5.27
N MET A 127 -3.88 -19.82 6.32
CA MET A 127 -5.32 -20.02 6.28
C MET A 127 -5.98 -18.99 7.18
N LEU A 128 -6.98 -18.30 6.64
CA LEU A 128 -7.87 -17.44 7.41
C LEU A 128 -8.99 -18.29 8.00
N ALA A 129 -9.10 -18.31 9.33
CA ALA A 129 -10.08 -19.05 10.11
C ALA A 129 -10.77 -18.09 11.10
N LYS A 130 -11.47 -17.09 10.53
CA LYS A 130 -12.23 -16.07 11.27
C LYS A 130 -11.38 -15.30 12.29
N GLU A 131 -11.37 -15.75 13.54
CA GLU A 131 -10.62 -15.14 14.64
C GLU A 131 -9.15 -15.58 14.67
N GLU A 132 -8.74 -16.49 13.78
CA GLU A 132 -7.36 -16.91 13.64
C GLU A 132 -6.83 -16.78 12.21
N ILE A 133 -5.54 -16.48 12.09
CA ILE A 133 -4.76 -16.75 10.87
C ILE A 133 -3.67 -17.74 11.22
N ILE A 134 -3.62 -18.84 10.47
CA ILE A 134 -2.69 -19.95 10.73
C ILE A 134 -1.72 -20.06 9.57
N CYS A 135 -0.42 -19.89 9.85
CA CYS A 135 0.67 -19.90 8.88
C CYS A 135 1.68 -21.00 9.24
N GLY A 136 1.42 -22.24 8.84
CA GLY A 136 2.20 -23.40 9.28
C GLY A 136 2.10 -23.58 10.80
N ALA A 137 3.23 -23.49 11.51
CA ALA A 137 3.27 -23.57 12.98
C ALA A 137 2.91 -22.24 13.68
N GLN A 138 2.84 -21.13 12.95
CA GLN A 138 2.55 -19.83 13.54
C GLN A 138 1.05 -19.57 13.56
N ARG A 139 0.56 -19.06 14.68
CA ARG A 139 -0.85 -18.67 14.85
C ARG A 139 -0.93 -17.20 15.18
N TYR A 140 -1.94 -16.54 14.63
CA TYR A 140 -2.26 -15.15 14.91
C TYR A 140 -3.73 -15.08 15.33
N VAL A 141 -4.02 -14.46 16.46
CA VAL A 141 -5.37 -14.35 17.03
C VAL A 141 -5.88 -12.93 16.88
N LEU A 142 -7.14 -12.80 16.46
CA LEU A 142 -7.83 -11.54 16.29
C LEU A 142 -7.90 -10.78 17.63
N GLN A 143 -7.44 -9.53 17.60
CA GLN A 143 -7.46 -8.64 18.73
C GLN A 143 -8.76 -7.84 18.73
N VAL A 144 -9.51 -7.99 19.82
CA VAL A 144 -10.82 -7.37 20.02
C VAL A 144 -10.73 -6.20 20.99
N ASN A 145 -11.83 -5.49 21.21
CA ASN A 145 -11.87 -4.49 22.27
C ASN A 145 -11.91 -5.15 23.66
N ILE A 146 -11.21 -4.55 24.63
CA ILE A 146 -11.14 -4.99 26.02
C ILE A 146 -11.88 -3.97 26.91
N PRO A 147 -12.87 -4.40 27.71
CA PRO A 147 -13.55 -3.54 28.67
C PRO A 147 -12.60 -2.95 29.73
N ASN A 148 -12.94 -1.78 30.30
CA ASN A 148 -12.05 -1.06 31.21
C ASN A 148 -11.62 -1.87 32.44
N ASN A 149 -12.51 -2.72 32.97
CA ASN A 149 -12.21 -3.57 34.13
C ASN A 149 -11.23 -4.71 33.84
N GLN A 150 -10.93 -4.98 32.56
CA GLN A 150 -9.96 -5.99 32.10
C GLN A 150 -8.65 -5.36 31.61
N LEU A 151 -8.55 -4.02 31.60
CA LEU A 151 -7.34 -3.33 31.20
C LEU A 151 -6.30 -3.29 32.33
N PRO A 152 -5.00 -3.37 32.00
CA PRO A 152 -3.94 -3.04 32.94
C PRO A 152 -4.12 -1.60 33.48
N LYS A 153 -3.75 -1.37 34.74
CA LYS A 153 -3.83 -0.03 35.36
C LYS A 153 -3.04 1.04 34.59
N THR A 154 -1.99 0.63 33.89
CA THR A 154 -1.15 1.52 33.08
C THR A 154 -1.81 1.97 31.79
N ALA A 155 -2.81 1.23 31.27
CA ALA A 155 -3.44 1.51 29.97
C ALA A 155 -4.02 2.92 29.88
N LEU A 156 -4.71 3.38 30.93
CA LEU A 156 -5.36 4.69 30.98
C LEU A 156 -4.53 5.75 31.73
N SER A 157 -3.32 5.41 32.16
CA SER A 157 -2.44 6.30 32.92
C SER A 157 -1.90 7.46 32.06
N ALA A 158 -1.40 8.51 32.71
CA ALA A 158 -0.77 9.65 32.01
C ALA A 158 0.49 9.27 31.22
N GLN A 159 1.17 8.19 31.64
CA GLN A 159 2.40 7.68 31.04
C GLN A 159 2.13 6.95 29.72
N ASN A 160 0.93 6.38 29.52
CA ASN A 160 0.59 5.80 28.24
C ASN A 160 0.32 6.91 27.21
N GLN A 161 1.28 7.16 26.32
CA GLN A 161 1.24 8.19 25.30
C GLN A 161 1.62 7.62 23.95
N LEU A 162 0.95 8.07 22.91
CA LEU A 162 1.39 7.85 21.54
C LEU A 162 2.49 8.86 21.19
N GLN A 163 3.66 8.35 20.81
CA GLN A 163 4.79 9.13 20.34
C GLN A 163 5.14 8.63 18.95
N LEU A 164 4.84 9.43 17.94
CA LEU A 164 5.24 9.17 16.56
C LEU A 164 6.53 9.96 16.28
N PRO A 165 7.49 9.38 15.56
CA PRO A 165 8.68 10.11 15.14
C PRO A 165 8.29 11.20 14.14
N PRO A 166 9.01 12.33 14.07
CA PRO A 166 8.75 13.35 13.07
C PRO A 166 9.21 12.88 11.69
N ARG A 167 8.48 13.32 10.64
CA ARG A 167 8.75 12.94 9.24
C ARG A 167 10.15 13.31 8.76
N ASN A 168 10.74 14.36 9.32
CA ASN A 168 12.08 14.85 9.01
C ASN A 168 13.19 14.26 9.92
N ALA A 169 12.88 13.29 10.77
CA ALA A 169 13.89 12.59 11.55
C ALA A 169 14.91 11.90 10.61
N PRO A 170 16.18 11.71 11.04
CA PRO A 170 17.23 11.09 10.22
C PRO A 170 16.81 9.76 9.57
N ASP A 171 16.07 8.93 10.31
CA ASP A 171 15.63 7.60 9.85
C ASP A 171 14.53 7.65 8.78
N PHE A 172 13.87 8.79 8.59
CA PHE A 172 12.72 8.91 7.69
C PHE A 172 12.88 9.98 6.63
N ARG A 173 13.76 10.98 6.81
CA ARG A 173 13.82 12.16 5.94
C ARG A 173 14.03 11.84 4.46
N GLU A 174 14.83 10.81 4.15
CA GLU A 174 15.11 10.35 2.77
C GLU A 174 14.16 9.24 2.30
N GLU A 175 13.34 8.70 3.20
CA GLU A 175 12.42 7.62 2.89
C GLU A 175 11.14 8.15 2.26
N ASN A 176 10.38 7.27 1.62
CA ASN A 176 9.04 7.62 1.13
C ASN A 176 8.00 7.63 2.27
N ASP A 177 6.90 8.34 2.05
CA ASP A 177 5.84 8.48 3.05
C ASP A 177 5.18 7.15 3.41
N LEU A 178 5.09 6.21 2.47
CA LEU A 178 4.50 4.89 2.73
C LEU A 178 5.34 4.10 3.75
N TYR A 179 6.68 4.14 3.63
CA TYR A 179 7.58 3.52 4.60
C TYR A 179 7.43 4.18 5.97
N TYR A 180 7.51 5.51 6.04
CA TYR A 180 7.32 6.27 7.29
C TYR A 180 5.98 5.94 7.96
N LEU A 181 4.89 5.90 7.19
CA LEU A 181 3.56 5.57 7.69
C LEU A 181 3.46 4.13 8.17
N SER A 182 4.14 3.18 7.52
CA SER A 182 4.16 1.78 7.97
C SER A 182 4.78 1.64 9.37
N GLN A 183 5.83 2.40 9.66
CA GLN A 183 6.48 2.42 10.98
C GLN A 183 5.61 3.13 12.02
N CYS A 184 5.03 4.28 11.67
CA CYS A 184 4.10 4.99 12.56
C CYS A 184 2.84 4.18 12.87
N TYR A 185 2.34 3.43 11.88
CA TYR A 185 1.15 2.62 12.04
C TYR A 185 1.38 1.45 13.01
N LEU A 186 2.56 0.84 13.02
CA LEU A 186 2.92 -0.17 14.02
C LEU A 186 2.80 0.40 15.45
N LEU A 187 3.40 1.58 15.69
CA LEU A 187 3.32 2.26 16.99
C LEU A 187 1.88 2.63 17.37
N TYR A 188 1.09 3.05 16.40
CA TYR A 188 -0.34 3.32 16.59
C TYR A 188 -1.09 2.04 16.99
N ILE A 189 -0.91 0.93 16.28
CA ILE A 189 -1.57 -0.34 16.57
C ILE A 189 -1.18 -0.85 17.96
N ASP A 190 0.10 -0.82 18.32
CA ASP A 190 0.54 -1.19 19.67
C ASP A 190 -0.21 -0.38 20.73
N LYS A 191 -0.32 0.94 20.53
CA LYS A 191 -1.02 1.82 21.48
C LYS A 191 -2.53 1.64 21.51
N MET A 192 -3.14 1.25 20.40
CA MET A 192 -4.56 0.87 20.36
C MET A 192 -4.82 -0.43 21.13
N LEU A 193 -3.93 -1.41 20.98
CA LEU A 193 -4.02 -2.67 21.73
C LEU A 193 -3.79 -2.47 23.23
N GLU A 194 -2.85 -1.59 23.62
CA GLU A 194 -2.66 -1.22 25.03
C GLU A 194 -3.92 -0.58 25.64
N LEU A 195 -4.71 0.18 24.87
CA LEU A 195 -6.01 0.72 25.30
C LEU A 195 -7.16 -0.30 25.22
N GLY A 196 -6.89 -1.51 24.74
CA GLY A 196 -7.92 -2.51 24.47
C GLY A 196 -8.90 -2.06 23.41
N LEU A 197 -8.42 -1.45 22.33
CA LEU A 197 -9.23 -0.94 21.23
C LEU A 197 -8.90 -1.63 19.91
N GLY A 198 -8.79 -2.96 19.92
CA GLY A 198 -8.47 -3.75 18.72
C GLY A 198 -9.51 -3.59 17.60
N ASP A 199 -10.80 -3.83 17.91
CA ASP A 199 -11.91 -3.76 16.94
C ASP A 199 -12.31 -2.31 16.57
N SER A 200 -11.95 -1.34 17.43
CA SER A 200 -12.19 0.09 17.22
C SER A 200 -11.00 0.84 16.59
N SER A 201 -9.93 0.14 16.25
CA SER A 201 -8.76 0.75 15.62
C SER A 201 -9.03 1.19 14.19
N SER A 202 -8.30 2.21 13.73
CA SER A 202 -8.39 2.68 12.34
C SER A 202 -7.57 1.79 11.42
N SER A 203 -8.09 1.54 10.21
CA SER A 203 -7.37 0.87 9.13
C SER A 203 -6.14 1.67 8.69
N PHE A 204 -5.17 0.98 8.07
CA PHE A 204 -4.00 1.64 7.50
C PHE A 204 -4.40 2.66 6.43
N THR A 205 -5.37 2.29 5.59
CA THR A 205 -5.91 3.18 4.55
C THR A 205 -6.46 4.48 5.15
N ARG A 206 -7.22 4.40 6.25
CA ARG A 206 -7.76 5.59 6.92
C ARG A 206 -6.67 6.38 7.63
N PHE A 207 -5.72 5.70 8.26
CA PHE A 207 -4.57 6.32 8.91
C PHE A 207 -3.73 7.16 7.92
N ALA A 208 -3.43 6.61 6.75
CA ALA A 208 -2.71 7.30 5.67
C ALA A 208 -3.51 8.49 5.11
N ALA A 209 -4.83 8.35 4.93
CA ALA A 209 -5.67 9.46 4.49
C ALA A 209 -5.66 10.64 5.49
N ILE A 210 -5.68 10.35 6.79
CA ILE A 210 -5.60 11.39 7.83
C ILE A 210 -4.23 12.08 7.78
N TYR A 211 -3.12 11.36 7.56
CA TYR A 211 -1.81 11.97 7.36
C TYR A 211 -1.81 12.98 6.21
N GLU A 212 -2.31 12.57 5.03
CA GLU A 212 -2.38 13.46 3.86
C GLU A 212 -3.23 14.70 4.12
N ASP A 213 -4.36 14.55 4.83
CA ASP A 213 -5.24 15.65 5.19
C ASP A 213 -4.57 16.63 6.17
N ILE A 214 -3.79 16.12 7.13
CA ILE A 214 -3.03 16.95 8.06
C ILE A 214 -1.96 17.76 7.33
N LEU A 215 -1.19 17.13 6.44
CA LEU A 215 -0.17 17.83 5.65
C LEU A 215 -0.77 18.90 4.76
N ARG A 216 -1.92 18.62 4.12
CA ARG A 216 -2.62 19.59 3.27
C ARG A 216 -3.09 20.83 4.05
N GLN A 217 -3.36 20.65 5.34
CA GLN A 217 -3.73 21.73 6.26
C GLN A 217 -2.50 22.42 6.89
N GLY A 218 -1.28 22.05 6.49
CA GLY A 218 -0.04 22.58 7.08
C GLY A 218 0.17 22.15 8.54
N GLY A 219 -0.47 21.05 8.97
CA GLY A 219 -0.42 20.57 10.34
C GLY A 219 0.75 19.64 10.64
N ASP A 220 1.03 19.49 11.94
CA ASP A 220 1.99 18.52 12.47
C ASP A 220 1.30 17.17 12.71
N PHE A 221 1.68 16.15 11.94
CA PHE A 221 1.08 14.82 12.04
C PHE A 221 1.35 14.13 13.38
N PRO A 222 2.60 13.97 13.85
CA PRO A 222 2.87 13.41 15.17
C PRO A 222 2.10 14.08 16.31
N GLU A 223 2.11 15.41 16.35
CA GLU A 223 1.46 16.16 17.44
C GLU A 223 -0.06 16.05 17.36
N ARG A 224 -0.65 16.05 16.15
CA ARG A 224 -2.09 15.86 16.00
C ARG A 224 -2.54 14.46 16.41
N PHE A 225 -1.80 13.42 16.05
CA PHE A 225 -2.11 12.05 16.49
C PHE A 225 -1.92 11.85 17.99
N LYS A 226 -0.88 12.45 18.58
CA LYS A 226 -0.70 12.46 20.04
C LYS A 226 -1.90 13.09 20.76
N LYS A 227 -2.43 14.22 20.26
CA LYS A 227 -3.64 14.85 20.80
C LYS A 227 -4.87 13.97 20.63
N MET A 228 -5.08 13.40 19.44
CA MET A 228 -6.20 12.47 19.18
C MET A 228 -6.14 11.27 20.12
N TYR A 229 -4.97 10.68 20.32
CA TYR A 229 -4.77 9.56 21.24
C TYR A 229 -5.09 9.95 22.70
N LYS A 230 -4.67 11.15 23.13
CA LYS A 230 -5.00 11.67 24.47
C LYS A 230 -6.51 11.77 24.68
N LEU A 231 -7.24 12.32 23.71
CA LEU A 231 -8.70 12.43 23.76
C LEU A 231 -9.36 11.05 23.77
N LEU A 232 -8.93 10.15 22.87
CA LEU A 232 -9.44 8.77 22.81
C LEU A 232 -9.25 8.03 24.15
N LYS A 233 -8.11 8.20 24.82
CA LYS A 233 -7.86 7.62 26.14
C LYS A 233 -8.82 8.17 27.21
N GLN A 234 -9.10 9.47 27.18
CA GLN A 234 -10.08 10.11 28.08
C GLN A 234 -11.50 9.58 27.82
N GLU A 235 -11.89 9.48 26.55
CA GLU A 235 -13.18 8.89 26.17
C GLU A 235 -13.29 7.43 26.59
N LYS A 236 -12.22 6.63 26.38
CA LYS A 236 -12.17 5.23 26.78
C LYS A 236 -12.32 5.05 28.28
N ALA A 237 -11.76 5.95 29.09
CA ALA A 237 -11.87 5.87 30.55
C ALA A 237 -13.33 5.99 31.03
N SER A 238 -14.14 6.82 30.36
CA SER A 238 -15.52 7.10 30.75
C SER A 238 -16.56 6.27 30.00
N ASN A 239 -16.24 5.74 28.82
CA ASN A 239 -17.21 5.07 27.96
C ASN A 239 -16.92 3.57 27.81
N PRO A 240 -17.90 2.68 28.06
CA PRO A 240 -17.76 1.26 27.79
C PRO A 240 -17.71 1.00 26.28
N VAL A 241 -16.95 -0.03 25.90
CA VAL A 241 -16.83 -0.49 24.52
C VAL A 241 -17.37 -1.91 24.40
N LYS A 242 -18.03 -2.22 23.28
CA LYS A 242 -18.37 -3.60 22.93
C LYS A 242 -17.10 -4.33 22.51
N ARG A 243 -16.97 -5.62 22.84
CA ARG A 243 -15.83 -6.45 22.39
C ARG A 243 -15.69 -6.44 20.87
N ARG A 244 -16.83 -6.57 20.18
CA ARG A 244 -16.97 -6.47 18.72
C ARG A 244 -18.18 -5.59 18.40
N TYR A 245 -18.05 -4.74 17.39
CA TYR A 245 -19.17 -3.97 16.84
C TYR A 245 -19.81 -4.64 15.61
N SER A 246 -19.14 -5.64 15.02
CA SER A 246 -19.62 -6.37 13.85
C SER A 246 -18.96 -7.74 13.75
N GLU A 247 -19.71 -8.70 13.21
CA GLU A 247 -19.26 -10.05 12.86
C GLU A 247 -18.67 -10.12 11.45
N ILE A 248 -18.55 -8.99 10.74
CA ILE A 248 -17.87 -8.96 9.44
C ILE A 248 -16.40 -9.34 9.63
N GLU A 249 -15.94 -10.25 8.79
CA GLU A 249 -14.59 -10.79 8.75
C GLU A 249 -13.88 -10.34 7.45
N PRO A 250 -12.54 -10.41 7.38
CA PRO A 250 -11.85 -10.26 6.11
C PRO A 250 -12.35 -11.31 5.11
N GLU A 251 -12.57 -10.92 3.86
CA GLU A 251 -13.05 -11.83 2.82
C GLU A 251 -12.01 -12.89 2.49
N ASN A 252 -10.73 -12.51 2.53
CA ASN A 252 -9.60 -13.37 2.27
C ASN A 252 -8.29 -12.67 2.65
N LEU A 253 -7.19 -13.43 2.63
CA LEU A 253 -5.86 -12.95 3.00
C LEU A 253 -5.27 -11.89 2.07
N SER A 254 -5.87 -11.59 0.91
CA SER A 254 -5.38 -10.50 0.05
C SER A 254 -5.65 -9.11 0.65
N GLN A 255 -6.56 -9.02 1.62
CA GLN A 255 -6.82 -7.83 2.41
C GLN A 255 -5.80 -7.64 3.55
N CYS A 256 -4.90 -8.61 3.75
CA CYS A 256 -3.98 -8.64 4.88
C CYS A 256 -2.55 -8.31 4.49
N MET A 257 -1.85 -7.64 5.39
CA MET A 257 -0.41 -7.38 5.31
C MET A 257 0.27 -7.63 6.66
N PRO A 258 1.51 -8.14 6.66
CA PRO A 258 2.35 -8.12 7.85
C PRO A 258 2.58 -6.69 8.35
N LEU A 259 2.55 -6.52 9.67
CA LEU A 259 2.90 -5.27 10.34
C LEU A 259 3.89 -5.58 11.46
N GLY A 260 5.14 -5.14 11.27
CA GLY A 260 6.24 -5.54 12.16
C GLY A 260 6.44 -7.07 12.16
N ARG A 261 6.84 -7.61 13.32
CA ARG A 261 7.13 -9.05 13.49
C ARG A 261 5.96 -9.86 14.04
N ASP A 262 5.03 -9.18 14.70
CA ASP A 262 4.06 -9.81 15.59
C ASP A 262 2.62 -9.66 15.11
N TYR A 263 2.37 -8.91 14.03
CA TYR A 263 1.02 -8.63 13.58
C TYR A 263 0.80 -8.98 12.11
N LEU A 264 -0.41 -9.46 11.84
CA LEU A 264 -1.04 -9.38 10.53
C LEU A 264 -2.23 -8.43 10.65
N VAL A 265 -2.29 -7.43 9.78
CA VAL A 265 -3.41 -6.48 9.76
C VAL A 265 -4.13 -6.62 8.44
N CYS A 266 -5.44 -6.82 8.53
CA CYS A 266 -6.32 -6.84 7.38
C CYS A 266 -7.24 -5.62 7.41
N ASP A 267 -7.51 -5.02 6.25
CA ASP A 267 -8.48 -3.95 6.16
C ASP A 267 -9.22 -3.92 4.83
N ASN A 268 -10.41 -3.34 4.86
CA ASN A 268 -11.20 -3.01 3.67
C ASN A 268 -11.51 -1.50 3.64
N VAL A 269 -10.62 -0.67 4.18
CA VAL A 269 -10.81 0.76 4.45
C VAL A 269 -11.75 1.05 5.63
N GLU A 270 -12.93 0.42 5.65
CA GLU A 270 -13.97 0.67 6.66
C GLU A 270 -13.71 -0.05 7.99
N LYS A 271 -13.17 -1.26 7.91
CA LYS A 271 -12.86 -2.14 9.04
C LYS A 271 -11.39 -2.44 9.08
N ASN A 272 -10.89 -2.65 10.30
CA ASN A 272 -9.53 -3.05 10.59
C ASN A 272 -9.59 -4.32 11.46
N TRP A 273 -8.88 -5.37 11.04
CA TRP A 273 -8.74 -6.60 11.80
C TRP A 273 -7.27 -6.80 12.11
N ILE A 274 -6.92 -6.76 13.40
CA ILE A 274 -5.54 -6.94 13.86
C ILE A 274 -5.42 -8.36 14.40
N TYR A 275 -4.58 -9.18 13.79
CA TYR A 275 -4.23 -10.50 14.30
C TYR A 275 -2.85 -10.45 14.93
N LYS A 276 -2.74 -10.78 16.20
CA LYS A 276 -1.48 -10.81 16.94
C LYS A 276 -0.96 -12.23 17.03
N LYS A 277 0.31 -12.40 16.72
CA LYS A 277 1.05 -13.65 16.83
C LYS A 277 0.96 -14.17 18.27
N THR A 278 0.50 -15.40 18.42
CA THR A 278 0.56 -16.11 19.71
C THR A 278 1.89 -16.86 19.77
N GLY A 279 2.60 -16.75 20.89
CA GLY A 279 3.85 -17.50 21.09
C GLY A 279 3.63 -19.00 20.88
N GLY A 280 4.52 -19.61 20.11
CA GLY A 280 4.77 -21.04 20.12
C GLY A 280 5.96 -21.35 21.02
#